data_AF-A0A954IL32-F1
#
_entry.id   AF-A0A954IL32-F1
#
_cell.length_a   1.000
_cell.length_b   1.000
_cell.length_c   1.000
_cell.angle_alpha   90.00
_cell.angle_beta   90.00
_cell.angle_gamma   90.00
#
_symmetry.space_group_name_H-M   'P 1'
#
loop_
_entity.id
_entity.type
_entity.pdbx_description
1 polymer ?
#
loop_
_entity_poly.entity_id
_entity_poly.type
_entity_poly.pdbx_seq_one_letter_code
_entity_poly.pdbx_strand_id
1 'polypeptide(L)'
;DPDTCAVFALYRLFTDEQQQQALADRYRAGGMGYGEAKQTLYEAAMEYFGPAFERRAQLEQTPEVVEQVLQEGAQRARERAKAVVERVRVSCGLNAR
;
A
#
# COMPACT_ATOMS: atom_id res chain seq x y z
N ASP A 1 -2.25 -27.67 -6.95
CA ASP A 1 -3.60 -27.10 -6.89
C ASP A 1 -3.49 -25.61 -6.60
N PRO A 2 -3.97 -24.74 -7.50
CA PRO A 2 -3.96 -23.29 -7.27
C PRO A 2 -4.87 -22.85 -6.11
N ASP A 3 -5.96 -23.56 -5.84
CA ASP A 3 -6.99 -23.12 -4.88
C ASP A 3 -6.52 -23.24 -3.41
N THR A 4 -5.52 -24.08 -3.16
CA THR A 4 -4.91 -24.30 -1.84
C THR A 4 -3.49 -23.73 -1.72
N CYS A 5 -2.95 -23.09 -2.77
CA CYS A 5 -1.58 -22.60 -2.79
C CYS A 5 -1.47 -21.13 -2.36
N ALA A 6 -0.74 -20.87 -1.27
CA ALA A 6 -0.49 -19.52 -0.78
C ALA A 6 0.27 -18.62 -1.80
N VAL A 7 1.17 -19.20 -2.59
CA VAL A 7 1.91 -18.44 -3.63
C VAL A 7 0.95 -17.96 -4.71
N PHE A 8 0.02 -18.81 -5.14
CA PHE A 8 -1.00 -18.43 -6.10
C PHE A 8 -1.96 -17.38 -5.51
N ALA A 9 -2.38 -17.53 -4.25
CA ALA A 9 -3.21 -16.53 -3.57
C ALA A 9 -2.56 -15.13 -3.53
N LEU A 10 -1.25 -15.06 -3.25
CA LEU A 10 -0.50 -13.79 -3.28
C LEU A 10 -0.33 -13.25 -4.69
N TYR A 11 -0.11 -14.12 -5.69
CA TYR A 11 0.08 -13.71 -7.09
C TYR A 11 -1.12 -12.94 -7.63
N ARG A 12 -2.33 -13.37 -7.26
CA ARG A 12 -3.59 -12.71 -7.66
C ARG A 12 -3.73 -11.27 -7.17
N LEU A 13 -2.99 -10.86 -6.14
CA LEU A 13 -3.04 -9.49 -5.62
C LEU A 13 -2.32 -8.49 -6.53
N PHE A 14 -1.45 -8.97 -7.42
CA PHE A 14 -0.57 -8.14 -8.24
C PHE A 14 -0.79 -8.31 -9.75
N THR A 15 -1.75 -9.15 -10.15
CA THR A 15 -1.92 -9.59 -11.54
C THR A 15 -3.37 -9.53 -11.99
N ASP A 16 -3.58 -9.43 -13.31
CA ASP A 16 -4.90 -9.43 -13.93
C ASP A 16 -5.48 -10.85 -14.11
N GLU A 17 -6.75 -10.93 -14.50
CA GLU A 17 -7.45 -12.22 -14.68
C GLU A 17 -6.79 -13.12 -15.73
N GLN A 18 -6.19 -12.54 -16.78
CA GLN A 18 -5.54 -13.30 -17.84
C GLN A 18 -4.25 -13.97 -17.33
N GLN A 19 -3.42 -13.22 -16.60
CA GLN A 19 -2.21 -13.70 -15.94
C GLN A 19 -2.54 -14.77 -14.89
N GLN A 20 -3.58 -14.54 -14.07
CA GLN A 20 -4.04 -15.49 -13.07
C GLN A 20 -4.48 -16.81 -13.70
N GLN A 21 -5.28 -16.75 -14.77
CA GLN A 21 -5.75 -17.94 -15.46
C GLN A 21 -4.58 -18.71 -16.10
N ALA A 22 -3.65 -18.01 -16.74
CA ALA A 22 -2.47 -18.62 -17.34
C ALA A 22 -1.63 -19.38 -16.30
N LEU A 23 -1.39 -18.79 -15.12
CA LEU A 23 -0.66 -19.46 -14.06
C LEU A 23 -1.47 -20.63 -13.47
N ALA A 24 -2.78 -20.47 -13.27
CA ALA A 24 -3.65 -21.54 -12.77
C ALA A 24 -3.65 -22.76 -13.70
N ASP A 25 -3.66 -22.56 -15.01
CA ASP A 25 -3.63 -23.64 -15.99
C ASP A 25 -2.29 -24.37 -15.98
N ARG A 26 -1.17 -23.65 -15.80
CA ARG A 26 0.14 -24.27 -15.58
C ARG A 26 0.20 -25.10 -14.30
N TYR A 27 -0.45 -24.64 -13.22
CA TYR A 27 -0.57 -25.40 -11.98
C TYR A 27 -1.39 -26.69 -12.15
N ARG A 28 -2.46 -26.64 -12.95
CA ARG A 28 -3.35 -27.80 -13.22
C ARG A 28 -2.72 -28.79 -14.20
N ALA A 29 -1.96 -28.31 -15.19
CA ALA A 29 -1.23 -29.14 -16.15
C ALA A 29 -0.13 -30.00 -15.48
N GLY A 30 0.34 -29.59 -14.30
CA GLY A 30 1.42 -30.26 -13.59
C GLY A 30 2.81 -29.92 -14.16
N GLY A 31 3.86 -30.33 -13.44
CA GLY A 31 5.26 -30.08 -13.84
C GLY A 31 5.84 -28.74 -13.40
N MET A 32 5.03 -27.82 -12.87
CA MET A 32 5.53 -26.57 -12.26
C MET A 32 6.08 -26.81 -10.86
N GLY A 33 7.32 -26.39 -10.63
CA GLY A 33 7.95 -26.44 -9.32
C GLY A 33 7.50 -25.29 -8.40
N TYR A 34 7.52 -25.52 -7.09
CA TYR A 34 7.20 -24.47 -6.11
C TYR A 34 8.19 -23.28 -6.17
N GLY A 35 9.45 -23.53 -6.52
CA GLY A 35 10.45 -22.46 -6.74
C GLY A 35 10.09 -21.57 -7.94
N GLU A 36 9.62 -22.18 -9.02
CA GLU A 36 9.19 -21.46 -10.22
C GLU A 36 7.95 -20.61 -9.93
N ALA A 37 6.97 -21.16 -9.21
CA ALA A 37 5.81 -20.40 -8.76
C ALA A 37 6.18 -19.17 -7.93
N LYS A 38 7.15 -19.30 -7.02
CA LYS A 38 7.65 -18.17 -6.23
C LYS A 38 8.36 -17.13 -7.07
N GLN A 39 9.09 -17.56 -8.09
CA GLN A 39 9.76 -16.67 -9.03
C GLN A 39 8.73 -15.84 -9.81
N THR A 40 7.67 -16.47 -10.32
CA THR A 40 6.58 -15.77 -11.00
C THR A 40 5.86 -14.77 -10.08
N LEU A 41 5.65 -15.11 -8.81
CA LEU A 41 5.15 -14.18 -7.80
C LEU A 41 6.09 -12.99 -7.58
N TYR A 42 7.38 -13.25 -7.43
CA TYR A 42 8.38 -12.22 -7.23
C TYR A 42 8.37 -11.21 -8.38
N GLU A 43 8.36 -11.68 -9.62
CA GLU A 43 8.34 -10.84 -10.82
C GLU A 43 7.10 -9.94 -10.86
N ALA A 44 5.90 -10.51 -10.64
CA ALA A 44 4.67 -9.72 -10.61
C ALA A 44 4.65 -8.68 -9.48
N ALA A 45 5.14 -9.05 -8.29
CA ALA A 45 5.24 -8.11 -7.17
C ALA A 45 6.23 -6.98 -7.45
N MET A 46 7.37 -7.26 -8.09
CA MET A 46 8.36 -6.25 -8.46
C MET A 46 7.85 -5.33 -9.58
N GLU A 47 7.12 -5.85 -10.55
CA GLU A 47 6.47 -5.02 -11.57
C GLU A 47 5.46 -4.05 -10.94
N TYR A 48 4.62 -4.55 -10.03
CA TYR A 48 3.64 -3.72 -9.33
C TYR A 48 4.27 -2.67 -8.41
N PHE A 49 5.25 -3.06 -7.57
CA PHE A 49 5.86 -2.15 -6.59
C PHE A 49 7.03 -1.33 -7.13
N GLY A 50 7.59 -1.67 -8.29
CA GLY A 50 8.73 -0.99 -8.90
C GLY A 50 8.59 0.54 -8.91
N PRO A 51 7.49 1.09 -9.45
CA PRO A 51 7.25 2.54 -9.43
C PRO A 51 7.19 3.14 -8.02
N ALA A 52 6.63 2.41 -7.05
CA ALA A 52 6.56 2.87 -5.66
C ALA A 52 7.94 2.88 -4.99
N PHE A 53 8.80 1.90 -5.27
CA PHE A 53 10.17 1.88 -4.78
C PHE A 53 11.03 2.98 -5.40
N GLU A 54 10.90 3.22 -6.70
CA GLU A 54 11.56 4.35 -7.37
C GLU A 54 11.12 5.67 -6.75
N ARG A 55 9.81 5.86 -6.57
CA ARG A 55 9.26 7.08 -5.95
C ARG A 55 9.75 7.26 -4.52
N ARG A 56 9.80 6.19 -3.73
CA ARG A 56 10.35 6.21 -2.37
C ARG A 56 11.82 6.61 -2.39
N ALA A 57 12.65 6.02 -3.24
CA ALA A 57 14.07 6.35 -3.33
C ALA A 57 14.29 7.83 -3.72
N GLN A 58 13.46 8.39 -4.60
CA GLN A 58 13.47 9.82 -4.91
C GLN A 58 13.12 10.68 -3.69
N LEU A 59 12.09 10.30 -2.92
CA LEU A 59 11.68 11.02 -1.71
C LEU A 59 12.73 10.94 -0.60
N GLU A 60 13.46 9.82 -0.48
CA GLU A 60 14.58 9.68 0.45
C GLU A 60 15.73 10.66 0.13
N GLN A 61 15.91 11.04 -1.14
CA GLN A 61 16.89 12.03 -1.57
C GLN A 61 16.41 13.48 -1.41
N THR A 62 15.13 13.70 -1.12
CA THR A 62 14.53 15.04 -0.99
C THR A 62 13.59 15.10 0.22
N PRO A 63 14.12 14.96 1.45
CA PRO A 63 13.33 14.89 2.68
C PRO A 63 12.47 16.13 2.92
N GLU A 64 12.85 17.29 2.38
CA GLU A 64 12.09 18.55 2.49
C GLU A 64 10.70 18.43 1.86
N VAL A 65 10.57 17.66 0.76
CA VAL A 65 9.27 17.40 0.12
C VAL A 65 8.36 16.60 1.04
N VAL A 66 8.92 15.62 1.75
CA VAL A 66 8.15 14.82 2.72
C VAL A 66 7.69 15.71 3.88
N GLU A 67 8.58 16.53 4.42
CA GLU A 67 8.25 17.46 5.50
C GLU A 67 7.17 18.45 5.08
N GLN A 68 7.25 19.01 3.87
CA GLN A 68 6.22 19.91 3.35
C GLN A 68 4.84 19.23 3.32
N VAL A 69 4.75 18.00 2.79
CA VAL A 69 3.49 17.24 2.74
C VAL A 69 2.93 17.00 4.15
N LEU A 70 3.80 16.68 5.12
CA LEU A 70 3.41 16.50 6.52
C LEU A 70 2.90 17.80 7.15
N GLN A 71 3.56 18.94 6.91
CA GLN A 71 3.13 20.25 7.42
C GLN A 71 1.77 20.66 6.84
N GLU A 72 1.54 20.46 5.55
CA GLU A 72 0.25 20.72 4.89
C GLU A 72 -0.86 19.82 5.45
N GLY A 73 -0.56 18.54 5.71
CA GLY A 73 -1.46 17.62 6.42
C GLY A 73 -1.78 18.11 7.84
N ALA A 74 -0.76 18.51 8.59
CA ALA A 74 -0.88 19.00 9.95
C ALA A 74 -1.71 20.30 10.03
N GLN A 75 -1.55 21.21 9.07
CA GLN A 75 -2.34 22.43 9.00
C GLN A 75 -3.84 22.12 8.82
N ARG A 76 -4.19 21.29 7.83
CA ARG A 76 -5.58 20.87 7.58
C ARG A 76 -6.19 20.16 8.78
N ALA A 77 -5.43 19.26 9.42
CA ALA A 77 -5.87 18.57 10.62
C ALA A 77 -6.08 19.55 11.79
N ARG A 78 -5.16 20.51 11.97
CA ARG A 78 -5.22 21.51 13.05
C ARG A 78 -6.43 22.43 12.91
N GLU A 79 -6.83 22.80 11.71
CA GLU A 79 -8.04 23.60 11.47
C GLU A 79 -9.29 22.89 11.98
N ARG A 80 -9.42 21.58 11.69
CA ARG A 80 -10.54 20.77 12.21
C ARG A 80 -10.43 20.57 13.72
N ALA A 81 -9.24 20.29 14.23
CA ALA A 81 -9.00 20.07 15.65
C ALA A 81 -9.32 21.31 16.48
N LYS A 82 -8.99 22.52 16.00
CA LYS A 82 -9.31 23.79 16.68
C LYS A 82 -10.81 23.92 16.97
N ALA A 83 -11.66 23.63 15.98
CA ALA A 83 -13.12 23.70 16.17
C ALA A 83 -13.64 22.67 17.20
N VAL A 84 -13.02 21.49 17.26
CA VAL A 84 -13.35 20.48 18.28
C VAL A 84 -12.92 20.95 19.66
N VAL A 85 -11.66 21.39 19.79
CA VAL A 85 -11.10 21.87 21.07
C VAL A 85 -11.89 23.05 21.59
N GLU A 86 -12.30 23.99 20.74
CA GLU A 86 -13.11 25.14 21.16
C GLU A 86 -14.43 24.70 21.82
N ARG A 87 -15.16 23.77 21.19
CA ARG A 87 -16.41 23.22 21.77
C ARG A 87 -16.17 22.54 23.12
N VAL A 88 -15.05 21.83 23.26
CA VAL A 88 -14.65 21.19 24.52
C VAL A 88 -14.33 22.25 25.58
N ARG A 89 -13.57 23.29 25.22
CA ARG A 89 -13.23 24.38 26.16
C ARG A 89 -14.47 25.11 26.67
N VAL A 90 -15.42 25.41 25.79
CA VAL A 90 -16.74 25.96 26.17
C VAL A 90 -17.44 25.05 27.16
N SER A 91 -17.55 23.75 26.83
CA SER A 91 -18.27 22.77 27.65
C SER A 91 -17.62 22.55 29.02
N CYS A 92 -16.30 22.71 29.11
CA CYS A 92 -15.52 22.58 30.34
C CYS A 92 -15.35 23.90 31.11
N GLY A 93 -15.97 25.01 30.67
CA GLY A 93 -15.84 26.31 31.33
C GLY A 93 -14.45 26.93 31.24
N LEU A 94 -13.64 26.52 30.26
CA LEU A 94 -12.25 26.95 30.05
C LEU A 94 -12.11 28.14 29.09
N ASN A 95 -13.22 28.75 28.66
CA ASN A 95 -13.17 29.97 27.88
C ASN A 95 -13.01 31.18 28.81
N ALA A 96 -11.93 31.93 28.59
CA ALA A 96 -11.73 33.22 29.24
C ALA A 96 -12.88 34.17 28.85
N ARG A 97 -13.45 34.85 29.84
CA ARG A 97 -14.20 36.09 29.61
C ARG A 97 -13.27 37.14 29.00
#